data_AF-A0A955DXC9-F1
#
_entry.id   AF-A0A955DXC9-F1
#
_cell.length_a   1.000
_cell.length_b   1.000
_cell.length_c   1.000
_cell.angle_alpha   90.00
_cell.angle_beta   90.00
_cell.angle_gamma   90.00
#
_symmetry.space_group_name_H-M   'P 1'
#
loop_
_entity.id
_entity.type
_entity.pdbx_description
1 polymer ?
#
loop_
_entity_poly.entity_id
_entity_poly.type
_entity_poly.pdbx_seq_one_letter_code
_entity_poly.pdbx_strand_id
1 'polypeptide(L)'
;MTRTRFGAFALLGAACTSFGVAPVDLHGAEVLADRGNPDQKWSQPIDCERECYFSNTNSDLAGFVRIDDFVCTFTGDITEVTFWGGTYDLFTGAACPLDRNLRSFDIRIFEWIPDGQCNWSVGPLLCANTVPLGDAQIEPFCPGPFGENYFQFRVRLPEPCFQREGTRYGISIAGNLINPEDSCVFHWAIARQPRECPAYGFDRLTGEVFCDPDDQAFELWTEPVTDGRKWEQPINCDDQCMFSNLNSALSPWIRYDDFLCTFTGPITTIEFWGGMWDLSTFSSCSLDRNLRGVDITLYEWLPDGDCGWKFGNRLCNTFVPIQELQISPECSGPNGENYFKFTARLSDECRQEEGRRYAISVAGVLFNPDDPCVFHWALTADPRECIAFGIDRVTGEILCGPNDHAFALYTEAAPCRPDWNGDTVLDIFDVLAFLGDFSSGQPAADYNGDTVFDIFDILAFLGDFSTGC
;
A
#
# COMPACT_ATOMS: atom_id res chain seq x y z
N MET A 1 -20.46 -35.83 32.97
CA MET A 1 -19.21 -35.19 33.42
C MET A 1 -19.40 -33.69 33.33
N THR A 2 -19.77 -33.07 34.44
CA THR A 2 -19.89 -31.61 34.58
C THR A 2 -18.48 -31.01 34.52
N ARG A 3 -18.16 -30.30 33.42
CA ARG A 3 -16.94 -29.48 33.33
C ARG A 3 -17.05 -28.37 34.38
N THR A 4 -16.32 -28.52 35.48
CA THR A 4 -16.08 -27.43 36.42
C THR A 4 -15.28 -26.38 35.64
N ARG A 5 -15.88 -25.23 35.34
CA ARG A 5 -15.12 -24.04 34.91
C ARG A 5 -14.14 -23.74 36.04
N PHE A 6 -12.85 -23.93 35.80
CA PHE A 6 -11.82 -23.49 36.73
C PHE A 6 -11.96 -21.98 36.86
N GLY A 7 -12.11 -21.52 38.10
CA GLY A 7 -12.11 -20.09 38.40
C GLY A 7 -10.83 -19.48 37.86
N ALA A 8 -10.98 -18.32 37.22
CA ALA A 8 -9.89 -17.50 36.75
C ALA A 8 -8.73 -17.54 37.75
N PHE A 9 -7.59 -18.07 37.33
CA PHE A 9 -6.32 -17.66 37.90
C PHE A 9 -6.26 -16.16 37.63
N ALA A 10 -6.56 -15.38 38.67
CA ALA A 10 -6.12 -14.00 38.73
C ALA A 10 -4.59 -14.08 38.67
N LEU A 11 -4.04 -14.03 37.47
CA LEU A 11 -2.76 -13.37 37.26
C LEU A 11 -2.85 -12.07 38.04
N LEU A 12 -1.85 -11.83 38.90
CA LEU A 12 -1.69 -10.61 39.67
C LEU A 12 -1.51 -9.44 38.68
N GLY A 13 -2.60 -9.01 38.06
CA GLY A 13 -2.73 -7.66 37.55
C GLY A 13 -2.61 -6.77 38.77
N ALA A 14 -1.46 -6.13 38.93
CA ALA A 14 -1.33 -5.02 39.85
C ALA A 14 -2.47 -4.06 39.52
N ALA A 15 -3.41 -3.90 40.45
CA ALA A 15 -4.52 -2.99 40.29
C ALA A 15 -3.95 -1.58 40.04
N CYS A 16 -4.11 -1.08 38.82
CA CYS A 16 -3.92 0.33 38.51
C CYS A 16 -4.98 1.12 39.29
N THR A 17 -4.65 1.56 40.48
CA THR A 17 -5.43 2.59 41.16
C THR A 17 -5.31 3.86 40.35
N SER A 18 -6.44 4.36 39.87
CA SER A 18 -6.60 5.62 39.15
C SER A 18 -5.93 6.78 39.89
N PHE A 19 -4.71 7.14 39.48
CA PHE A 19 -4.19 8.48 39.73
C PHE A 19 -4.80 9.39 38.68
N GLY A 20 -5.51 10.43 39.14
CA GLY A 20 -6.00 11.49 38.26
C GLY A 20 -4.80 12.24 37.67
N VAL A 21 -4.38 11.83 36.48
CA VAL A 21 -3.41 12.56 35.67
C VAL A 21 -4.17 13.69 34.98
N ALA A 22 -3.70 14.92 35.16
CA ALA A 22 -4.20 16.08 34.42
C ALA A 22 -4.01 15.85 32.90
N PRO A 23 -4.83 16.45 32.02
CA PRO A 23 -4.63 16.32 30.57
C PRO A 23 -3.21 16.75 30.21
N VAL A 24 -2.41 15.79 29.76
CA VAL A 24 -1.08 16.02 29.20
C VAL A 24 -1.27 16.46 27.75
N ASP A 25 -0.52 17.48 27.36
CA ASP A 25 -0.53 18.09 26.04
C ASP A 25 0.01 17.09 24.99
N LEU A 26 -0.83 16.70 24.02
CA LEU A 26 -0.68 15.58 23.06
C LEU A 26 0.32 15.85 21.90
N HIS A 27 1.49 16.43 22.18
CA HIS A 27 2.41 16.88 21.12
C HIS A 27 3.85 16.33 21.21
N GLY A 28 4.08 15.19 21.90
CA GLY A 28 5.42 14.89 22.42
C GLY A 28 6.25 13.74 21.81
N ALA A 29 5.67 12.64 21.32
CA ALA A 29 6.44 11.42 21.09
C ALA A 29 6.09 10.69 19.78
N GLU A 30 6.34 11.34 18.64
CA GLU A 30 6.55 10.61 17.39
C GLU A 30 7.99 10.07 17.38
N VAL A 31 8.17 8.79 17.68
CA VAL A 31 9.31 8.06 17.11
C VAL A 31 8.97 7.90 15.64
N LEU A 32 9.42 8.89 14.86
CA LEU A 32 9.45 8.86 13.41
C LEU A 32 10.11 7.54 13.00
N ALA A 33 9.59 6.87 11.97
CA ALA A 33 10.36 5.88 11.23
C ALA A 33 11.78 6.42 11.03
N ASP A 34 12.80 5.56 11.10
CA ASP A 34 14.16 6.02 10.84
C ASP A 34 14.12 6.73 9.48
N ARG A 35 14.23 8.06 9.46
CA ARG A 35 14.07 8.85 8.23
C ARG A 35 15.13 8.48 7.18
N GLY A 36 16.12 7.68 7.56
CA GLY A 36 17.10 7.08 6.65
C GLY A 36 16.63 5.82 5.93
N ASN A 37 15.53 5.17 6.32
CA ASN A 37 15.02 3.97 5.66
C ASN A 37 13.65 4.24 5.01
N PRO A 38 13.60 4.47 3.69
CA PRO A 38 12.36 4.77 2.97
C PRO A 38 11.35 3.62 3.01
N ASP A 39 11.79 2.39 3.30
CA ASP A 39 10.96 1.20 3.28
C ASP A 39 10.26 0.95 4.63
N GLN A 40 10.67 1.61 5.70
CA GLN A 40 10.09 1.43 7.03
C GLN A 40 8.94 2.41 7.27
N LYS A 41 7.69 1.93 7.20
CA LYS A 41 6.46 2.72 7.49
C LYS A 41 6.32 3.09 8.96
N TRP A 42 6.75 2.19 9.84
CA TRP A 42 6.55 2.35 11.28
C TRP A 42 7.55 1.48 12.05
N SER A 43 7.92 1.94 13.25
CA SER A 43 8.70 1.13 14.19
C SER A 43 8.33 1.39 15.66
N GLN A 44 8.14 0.28 16.37
CA GLN A 44 8.03 0.17 17.83
C GLN A 44 8.97 -0.97 18.27
N PRO A 45 10.22 -0.65 18.67
CA PRO A 45 11.20 -1.67 19.02
C PRO A 45 10.83 -2.37 20.33
N ILE A 46 11.09 -3.68 20.39
CA ILE A 46 10.85 -4.54 21.55
C ILE A 46 11.62 -4.11 22.81
N ASP A 47 10.97 -4.28 23.96
CA ASP A 47 11.57 -4.33 25.29
C ASP A 47 11.67 -5.77 25.82
N CYS A 48 12.88 -6.32 25.84
CA CYS A 48 13.12 -7.68 26.31
C CYS A 48 12.92 -7.85 27.83
N GLU A 49 12.93 -6.75 28.59
CA GLU A 49 12.83 -6.79 30.06
C GLU A 49 11.37 -6.68 30.56
N ARG A 50 10.43 -6.40 29.66
CA ARG A 50 9.01 -6.25 30.00
C ARG A 50 8.23 -7.54 29.79
N GLU A 51 7.08 -7.58 30.46
CA GLU A 51 6.13 -8.67 30.35
C GLU A 51 5.61 -8.82 28.91
N CYS A 52 4.85 -9.88 28.66
CA CYS A 52 4.24 -10.14 27.37
C CYS A 52 2.73 -10.32 27.49
N TYR A 53 2.04 -10.22 26.36
CA TYR A 53 0.60 -10.38 26.32
C TYR A 53 0.15 -11.44 25.32
N PHE A 54 -0.79 -12.28 25.71
CA PHE A 54 -1.32 -13.34 24.88
C PHE A 54 -2.17 -12.78 23.73
N SER A 55 -2.02 -13.34 22.52
CA SER A 55 -2.82 -12.97 21.34
C SER A 55 -3.06 -14.20 20.46
N ASN A 56 -4.24 -14.84 20.53
CA ASN A 56 -4.53 -16.10 19.84
C ASN A 56 -5.95 -16.09 19.25
N THR A 57 -6.10 -16.44 17.96
CA THR A 57 -7.41 -16.43 17.30
C THR A 57 -8.26 -17.65 17.62
N ASN A 58 -7.64 -18.76 18.02
CA ASN A 58 -8.30 -20.04 18.18
C ASN A 58 -8.04 -20.72 19.54
N SER A 59 -7.35 -20.10 20.50
CA SER A 59 -7.11 -20.72 21.82
C SER A 59 -8.34 -20.66 22.72
N ASP A 60 -8.80 -21.80 23.23
CA ASP A 60 -9.91 -21.87 24.18
C ASP A 60 -9.47 -21.53 25.61
N LEU A 61 -8.16 -21.54 25.88
CA LEU A 61 -7.56 -21.18 27.16
C LEU A 61 -7.16 -19.70 27.23
N ALA A 62 -6.81 -19.09 26.09
CA ALA A 62 -6.40 -17.69 26.00
C ALA A 62 -6.93 -17.06 24.71
N GLY A 63 -8.25 -16.87 24.63
CA GLY A 63 -8.94 -16.29 23.47
C GLY A 63 -8.74 -14.78 23.26
N PHE A 64 -7.72 -14.20 23.89
CA PHE A 64 -7.41 -12.79 23.78
C PHE A 64 -6.83 -12.48 22.40
N VAL A 65 -7.27 -11.38 21.80
CA VAL A 65 -6.69 -10.82 20.58
C VAL A 65 -6.28 -9.39 20.88
N ARG A 66 -5.00 -9.09 20.65
CA ARG A 66 -4.43 -7.75 20.83
C ARG A 66 -4.45 -6.97 19.53
N ILE A 67 -4.63 -5.67 19.66
CA ILE A 67 -4.62 -4.70 18.58
C ILE A 67 -3.85 -3.50 19.08
N ASP A 68 -2.82 -3.11 18.34
CA ASP A 68 -2.05 -1.92 18.63
C ASP A 68 -2.20 -0.90 17.53
N ASP A 69 -1.84 0.34 17.81
CA ASP A 69 -2.06 1.46 16.92
C ASP A 69 -0.79 1.93 16.23
N PHE A 70 -0.96 2.52 15.06
CA PHE A 70 0.12 3.22 14.39
C PHE A 70 -0.40 4.37 13.56
N VAL A 71 0.44 5.38 13.37
CA VAL A 71 0.18 6.46 12.43
C VAL A 71 1.01 6.21 11.18
N CYS A 72 0.34 6.11 10.05
CA CYS A 72 1.00 5.93 8.78
C CYS A 72 1.85 7.17 8.44
N THR A 73 3.15 6.98 8.27
CA THR A 73 4.10 8.07 7.98
C THR A 73 4.22 8.41 6.50
N PHE A 74 3.78 7.52 5.60
CA PHE A 74 3.71 7.75 4.15
C PHE A 74 2.67 6.83 3.50
N THR A 75 1.99 7.34 2.46
CA THR A 75 0.94 6.59 1.74
C THR A 75 1.53 5.44 0.93
N GLY A 76 0.85 4.28 0.92
CA GLY A 76 1.22 3.11 0.12
C GLY A 76 0.90 1.81 0.84
N ASP A 77 1.23 0.69 0.23
CA ASP A 77 0.90 -0.63 0.76
C ASP A 77 1.89 -1.11 1.81
N ILE A 78 1.40 -1.67 2.92
CA ILE A 78 2.21 -2.54 3.77
C ILE A 78 2.32 -3.88 3.08
N THR A 79 3.54 -4.33 2.78
CA THR A 79 3.79 -5.63 2.14
C THR A 79 4.48 -6.59 3.10
N GLU A 80 5.10 -6.09 4.17
CA GLU A 80 5.78 -6.91 5.17
C GLU A 80 5.55 -6.34 6.57
N VAL A 81 5.35 -7.25 7.52
CA VAL A 81 5.21 -6.93 8.94
C VAL A 81 6.31 -7.67 9.69
N THR A 82 7.11 -6.92 10.43
CA THR A 82 8.04 -7.48 11.39
C THR A 82 7.47 -7.29 12.79
N PHE A 83 7.42 -8.35 13.60
CA PHE A 83 6.95 -8.26 14.98
C PHE A 83 7.71 -9.22 15.87
N TRP A 84 7.59 -9.03 17.18
CA TRP A 84 8.29 -9.86 18.15
C TRP A 84 7.34 -10.57 19.08
N GLY A 85 7.61 -11.84 19.34
CA GLY A 85 6.76 -12.65 20.20
C GLY A 85 7.39 -13.98 20.53
N GLY A 86 6.64 -14.83 21.20
CA GLY A 86 7.10 -16.16 21.57
C GLY A 86 5.93 -17.08 21.86
N THR A 87 6.25 -18.25 22.41
CA THR A 87 5.25 -19.16 22.94
C THR A 87 5.54 -19.51 24.39
N TYR A 88 4.47 -19.54 25.19
CA TYR A 88 4.53 -19.69 26.63
C TYR A 88 3.51 -20.74 27.09
N ASP A 89 3.92 -21.64 27.97
CA ASP A 89 3.04 -22.64 28.58
C ASP A 89 2.35 -22.04 29.80
N LEU A 90 1.03 -21.84 29.71
CA LEU A 90 0.21 -21.26 30.77
C LEU A 90 0.24 -22.04 32.10
N PHE A 91 0.61 -23.32 32.08
CA PHE A 91 0.61 -24.16 33.29
C PHE A 91 1.98 -24.33 33.91
N THR A 92 3.02 -24.45 33.09
CA THR A 92 4.39 -24.66 33.59
C THR A 92 5.18 -23.37 33.73
N GLY A 93 4.74 -22.30 33.08
CA GLY A 93 5.44 -21.03 33.01
C GLY A 93 6.74 -21.09 32.20
N ALA A 94 6.88 -22.11 31.35
CA ALA A 94 8.07 -22.36 30.54
C ALA A 94 7.85 -22.02 29.06
N ALA A 95 8.94 -21.80 28.33
CA ALA A 95 8.91 -21.63 26.89
C ALA A 95 8.40 -22.91 26.18
N CYS A 96 7.56 -22.72 25.17
CA CYS A 96 7.16 -23.82 24.28
C CYS A 96 7.97 -23.83 22.97
N PRO A 97 8.09 -24.98 22.29
CA PRO A 97 8.56 -25.02 20.90
C PRO A 97 7.54 -24.35 19.97
N LEU A 98 7.99 -23.42 19.13
CA LEU A 98 7.13 -22.69 18.18
C LEU A 98 6.47 -23.65 17.17
N ASP A 99 7.27 -24.51 16.54
CA ASP A 99 6.88 -25.43 15.47
C ASP A 99 5.83 -26.47 15.88
N ARG A 100 5.77 -26.78 17.18
CA ARG A 100 4.78 -27.72 17.72
C ARG A 100 3.42 -27.10 17.97
N ASN A 101 3.35 -25.78 18.17
CA ASN A 101 2.17 -25.13 18.73
C ASN A 101 1.56 -24.11 17.80
N LEU A 102 2.34 -23.46 16.94
CA LEU A 102 1.87 -22.36 16.10
C LEU A 102 1.77 -22.82 14.65
N ARG A 103 0.59 -22.63 14.04
CA ARG A 103 0.31 -23.01 12.64
C ARG A 103 0.54 -21.84 11.68
N SER A 104 0.03 -20.68 12.05
CA SER A 104 0.02 -19.48 11.23
C SER A 104 -0.20 -18.25 12.11
N PHE A 105 -0.02 -17.07 11.50
CA PHE A 105 -0.43 -15.79 12.07
C PHE A 105 -1.65 -15.27 11.32
N ASP A 106 -2.62 -14.76 12.06
CA ASP A 106 -3.69 -13.93 11.51
C ASP A 106 -3.31 -12.46 11.75
N ILE A 107 -2.99 -11.76 10.66
CA ILE A 107 -2.61 -10.34 10.65
C ILE A 107 -3.76 -9.54 10.05
N ARG A 108 -4.28 -8.55 10.78
CA ARG A 108 -5.41 -7.73 10.35
C ARG A 108 -5.12 -6.27 10.58
N ILE A 109 -5.49 -5.42 9.63
CA ILE A 109 -5.33 -3.97 9.75
C ILE A 109 -6.71 -3.32 9.59
N PHE A 110 -6.98 -2.35 10.45
CA PHE A 110 -8.27 -1.68 10.59
C PHE A 110 -8.09 -0.17 10.56
N GLU A 111 -9.12 0.54 10.13
CA GLU A 111 -9.22 1.97 10.36
C GLU A 111 -9.34 2.28 11.87
N TRP A 112 -8.79 3.41 12.29
CA TRP A 112 -8.91 3.91 13.65
C TRP A 112 -10.18 4.74 13.85
N ILE A 113 -11.01 4.39 14.84
CA ILE A 113 -12.15 5.22 15.25
C ILE A 113 -11.83 5.85 16.61
N PRO A 114 -11.74 7.19 16.74
CA PRO A 114 -11.34 7.87 17.99
C PRO A 114 -12.38 7.83 19.13
N ASP A 115 -13.51 7.15 18.96
CA ASP A 115 -14.65 7.17 19.88
C ASP A 115 -14.93 5.81 20.53
N GLY A 116 -13.93 5.19 21.17
CA GLY A 116 -14.09 3.88 21.81
C GLY A 116 -13.67 3.80 23.28
N GLN A 117 -13.86 2.62 23.87
CA GLN A 117 -13.64 2.36 25.31
C GLN A 117 -12.21 2.67 25.76
N CYS A 118 -11.23 2.57 24.85
CA CYS A 118 -9.82 2.85 25.09
C CYS A 118 -9.39 4.22 24.57
N ASN A 119 -10.33 5.18 24.46
CA ASN A 119 -10.22 6.40 23.64
C ASN A 119 -10.11 6.12 22.13
N TRP A 120 -10.36 4.86 21.75
CA TRP A 120 -10.47 4.42 20.37
C TRP A 120 -11.15 3.05 20.29
N SER A 121 -11.59 2.70 19.08
CA SER A 121 -12.15 1.40 18.72
C SER A 121 -11.75 0.99 17.30
N VAL A 122 -11.87 -0.30 17.04
CA VAL A 122 -11.60 -0.91 15.74
C VAL A 122 -12.65 -0.46 14.72
N GLY A 123 -12.20 0.17 13.65
CA GLY A 123 -13.04 0.57 12.51
C GLY A 123 -13.18 -0.51 11.45
N PRO A 124 -13.59 -0.12 10.23
CA PRO A 124 -13.61 -1.01 9.07
C PRO A 124 -12.29 -1.78 8.90
N LEU A 125 -12.41 -3.07 8.56
CA LEU A 125 -11.28 -3.91 8.21
C LEU A 125 -10.75 -3.49 6.84
N LEU A 126 -9.47 -3.14 6.76
CA LEU A 126 -8.79 -2.80 5.51
C LEU A 126 -8.28 -4.05 4.80
N CYS A 127 -7.64 -4.94 5.56
CA CYS A 127 -7.10 -6.19 5.04
C CYS A 127 -6.99 -7.25 6.14
N ALA A 128 -6.99 -8.52 5.73
CA ALA A 128 -6.76 -9.65 6.61
C ALA A 128 -5.95 -10.74 5.91
N ASN A 129 -4.79 -11.06 6.47
CA ASN A 129 -3.86 -12.05 5.95
C ASN A 129 -3.69 -13.19 6.97
N THR A 130 -3.82 -14.44 6.52
CA THR A 130 -3.42 -15.62 7.31
C THR A 130 -2.12 -16.16 6.73
N VAL A 131 -1.00 -16.01 7.45
CA VAL A 131 0.32 -16.38 6.95
C VAL A 131 0.83 -17.64 7.66
N PRO A 132 1.04 -18.76 6.95
CA PRO A 132 1.63 -19.97 7.51
C PRO A 132 2.96 -19.71 8.22
N LEU A 133 3.22 -20.39 9.33
CA LEU A 133 4.48 -20.23 10.07
C LEU A 133 5.71 -20.54 9.20
N GLY A 134 5.57 -21.45 8.23
CA GLY A 134 6.64 -21.81 7.28
C GLY A 134 7.01 -20.72 6.28
N ASP A 135 6.15 -19.71 6.11
CA ASP A 135 6.39 -18.57 5.23
C ASP A 135 6.98 -17.36 5.99
N ALA A 136 7.04 -17.43 7.33
CA ALA A 136 7.68 -16.44 8.17
C ALA A 136 9.20 -16.68 8.26
N GLN A 137 9.99 -15.63 8.15
CA GLN A 137 11.40 -15.67 8.56
C GLN A 137 11.45 -15.49 10.09
N ILE A 138 12.07 -16.44 10.78
CA ILE A 138 12.05 -16.51 12.24
C ILE A 138 13.49 -16.50 12.76
N GLU A 139 13.83 -15.51 13.57
CA GLU A 139 15.15 -15.37 14.16
C GLU A 139 15.04 -15.24 15.69
N PRO A 140 15.87 -15.97 16.47
CA PRO A 140 15.97 -15.72 17.91
C PRO A 140 16.42 -14.27 18.16
N PHE A 141 15.72 -13.55 19.03
CA PHE A 141 16.01 -12.13 19.27
C PHE A 141 16.60 -11.89 20.67
N CYS A 142 15.86 -12.20 21.73
CA CYS A 142 16.34 -12.05 23.11
C CYS A 142 15.57 -12.96 24.08
N PRO A 143 16.14 -13.27 25.26
CA PRO A 143 15.38 -13.91 26.33
C PRO A 143 14.39 -12.93 26.97
N GLY A 144 13.21 -13.42 27.32
CA GLY A 144 12.20 -12.71 28.10
C GLY A 144 12.38 -12.88 29.61
N PRO A 145 11.62 -12.11 30.42
CA PRO A 145 11.80 -12.05 31.87
C PRO A 145 11.43 -13.36 32.60
N PHE A 146 10.67 -14.26 31.97
CA PHE A 146 10.27 -15.55 32.55
C PHE A 146 11.05 -16.74 31.95
N GLY A 147 12.13 -16.47 31.21
CA GLY A 147 12.97 -17.50 30.58
C GLY A 147 12.42 -18.05 29.26
N GLU A 148 11.36 -17.44 28.73
CA GLU A 148 10.94 -17.55 27.35
C GLU A 148 11.96 -16.93 26.40
N ASN A 149 11.92 -17.32 25.11
CA ASN A 149 12.69 -16.66 24.07
C ASN A 149 11.73 -15.85 23.22
N TYR A 150 12.01 -14.56 23.07
CA TYR A 150 11.42 -13.74 22.03
C TYR A 150 12.12 -14.02 20.69
N PHE A 151 11.30 -14.17 19.67
CA PHE A 151 11.71 -14.31 18.29
C PHE A 151 11.24 -13.09 17.51
N GLN A 152 12.04 -12.70 16.53
CA GLN A 152 11.63 -11.79 15.48
C GLN A 152 10.95 -12.60 14.38
N PHE A 153 9.73 -12.22 14.03
CA PHE A 153 8.99 -12.76 12.91
C PHE A 153 8.93 -11.71 11.83
N ARG A 154 9.47 -12.01 10.66
CA ARG A 154 9.33 -11.18 9.47
C ARG A 154 8.42 -11.90 8.49
N VAL A 155 7.29 -11.28 8.18
CA VAL A 155 6.18 -11.89 7.47
C VAL A 155 5.79 -11.03 6.28
N ARG A 156 5.98 -11.56 5.08
CA ARG A 156 5.44 -10.95 3.85
C ARG A 156 3.93 -11.24 3.77
N LEU A 157 3.15 -10.19 3.53
CA LEU A 157 1.70 -10.28 3.39
C LEU A 157 1.37 -10.80 1.98
N PRO A 158 0.56 -11.87 1.85
CA PRO A 158 0.07 -12.35 0.55
C PRO A 158 -0.71 -11.27 -0.22
N GLU A 159 -1.53 -10.49 0.48
CA GLU A 159 -2.25 -9.34 -0.04
C GLU A 159 -1.76 -8.08 0.71
N PRO A 160 -1.13 -7.13 0.00
CA PRO A 160 -0.68 -5.89 0.62
C PRO A 160 -1.84 -5.07 1.20
N CYS A 161 -1.54 -4.25 2.21
CA CYS A 161 -2.54 -3.45 2.90
C CYS A 161 -2.30 -1.95 2.69
N PHE A 162 -3.13 -1.31 1.88
CA PHE A 162 -3.01 0.11 1.59
C PHE A 162 -3.27 0.97 2.83
N GLN A 163 -2.40 1.94 3.07
CA GLN A 163 -2.55 2.95 4.11
C GLN A 163 -2.21 4.34 3.57
N ARG A 164 -2.73 5.35 4.24
CA ARG A 164 -2.60 6.77 3.89
C ARG A 164 -1.83 7.55 4.94
N GLU A 165 -0.88 8.36 4.50
CA GLU A 165 -0.09 9.25 5.34
C GLU A 165 -0.96 10.07 6.29
N GLY A 166 -0.49 10.22 7.54
CA GLY A 166 -1.18 10.96 8.60
C GLY A 166 -2.42 10.27 9.16
N THR A 167 -2.89 9.19 8.55
CA THR A 167 -4.04 8.42 9.06
C THR A 167 -3.56 7.43 10.11
N ARG A 168 -4.36 7.28 11.17
CA ARG A 168 -4.13 6.30 12.23
C ARG A 168 -4.87 5.00 11.92
N TYR A 169 -4.26 3.89 12.24
CA TYR A 169 -4.77 2.54 12.00
C TYR A 169 -4.57 1.67 13.24
N GLY A 170 -5.31 0.57 13.30
CA GLY A 170 -5.07 -0.51 14.25
C GLY A 170 -4.52 -1.74 13.54
N ILE A 171 -3.52 -2.42 14.11
CA ILE A 171 -3.01 -3.71 13.65
C ILE A 171 -3.22 -4.78 14.72
N SER A 172 -3.76 -5.92 14.31
CA SER A 172 -3.88 -7.11 15.14
C SER A 172 -3.00 -8.21 14.59
N ILE A 173 -2.17 -8.78 15.46
CA ILE A 173 -1.35 -9.97 15.17
C ILE A 173 -1.71 -11.03 16.19
N ALA A 174 -2.23 -12.16 15.71
CA ALA A 174 -2.67 -13.24 16.58
C ALA A 174 -2.21 -14.60 16.06
N GLY A 175 -1.73 -15.44 16.97
CA GLY A 175 -1.33 -16.80 16.65
C GLY A 175 -2.52 -17.73 16.42
N ASN A 176 -2.44 -18.56 15.40
CA ASN A 176 -3.38 -19.66 15.16
C ASN A 176 -2.70 -20.96 15.58
N LEU A 177 -3.15 -21.52 16.72
CA LEU A 177 -2.53 -22.69 17.32
C LEU A 177 -2.86 -23.98 16.56
N ILE A 178 -1.93 -24.93 16.52
CA ILE A 178 -2.16 -26.27 15.96
C ILE A 178 -3.24 -26.99 16.78
N ASN A 179 -3.18 -26.87 18.11
CA ASN A 179 -4.14 -27.41 19.06
C ASN A 179 -4.70 -26.29 19.97
N PRO A 180 -5.95 -25.83 19.72
CA PRO A 180 -6.67 -24.84 20.53
C PRO A 180 -6.75 -25.10 22.05
N GLU A 181 -6.70 -26.36 22.46
CA GLU A 181 -6.82 -26.77 23.88
C GLU A 181 -5.45 -26.91 24.57
N ASP A 182 -4.34 -26.69 23.85
CA ASP A 182 -2.99 -26.78 24.41
C ASP A 182 -2.68 -25.58 25.32
N SER A 183 -1.84 -25.80 26.33
CA SER A 183 -1.42 -24.75 27.26
C SER A 183 -0.36 -23.83 26.68
N CYS A 184 0.31 -24.27 25.62
CA CYS A 184 1.25 -23.47 24.85
C CYS A 184 0.51 -22.46 23.96
N VAL A 185 0.63 -21.18 24.31
CA VAL A 185 -0.04 -20.08 23.60
C VAL A 185 0.98 -19.10 23.03
N PHE A 186 0.60 -18.38 21.97
CA PHE A 186 1.39 -17.28 21.44
C PHE A 186 1.21 -16.03 22.31
N HIS A 187 2.31 -15.29 22.50
CA HIS A 187 2.32 -13.98 23.13
C HIS A 187 3.13 -12.99 22.30
N TRP A 188 2.67 -11.74 22.31
CA TRP A 188 3.32 -10.59 21.70
C TRP A 188 4.21 -9.89 22.74
N ALA A 189 5.40 -9.49 22.32
CA ALA A 189 6.32 -8.70 23.14
C ALA A 189 5.91 -7.22 23.19
N ILE A 190 6.20 -6.56 24.31
CA ILE A 190 5.91 -5.14 24.56
C ILE A 190 7.01 -4.25 23.98
N ALA A 191 6.66 -3.03 23.55
CA ALA A 191 7.62 -2.03 23.08
C ALA A 191 8.36 -1.31 24.23
N ARG A 192 9.59 -0.84 23.96
CA ARG A 192 10.46 -0.13 24.94
C ARG A 192 9.89 1.20 25.43
N GLN A 193 9.08 1.86 24.61
CA GLN A 193 8.48 3.14 24.95
C GLN A 193 6.98 3.05 24.69
N PRO A 194 6.14 2.87 25.73
CA PRO A 194 4.70 2.95 25.55
C PRO A 194 4.36 4.36 25.05
N ARG A 195 3.62 4.45 23.95
CA ARG A 195 3.13 5.71 23.40
C ARG A 195 1.87 6.14 24.14
N GLU A 196 1.37 7.32 23.78
CA GLU A 196 0.25 7.99 24.46
C GLU A 196 -1.09 7.26 24.31
N CYS A 197 -1.20 6.24 23.47
CA CYS A 197 -2.44 5.50 23.21
C CYS A 197 -2.36 4.08 23.77
N PRO A 198 -3.33 3.67 24.60
CA PRO A 198 -3.34 2.31 25.11
C PRO A 198 -3.67 1.31 24.00
N ALA A 199 -2.92 0.21 23.96
CA ALA A 199 -3.26 -0.95 23.16
C ALA A 199 -4.67 -1.45 23.50
N TYR A 200 -5.39 -1.87 22.48
CA TYR A 200 -6.73 -2.41 22.58
C TYR A 200 -6.65 -3.93 22.57
N GLY A 201 -7.48 -4.60 23.37
CA GLY A 201 -7.68 -6.02 23.18
C GLY A 201 -9.08 -6.44 23.50
N PHE A 202 -9.44 -7.61 23.00
CA PHE A 202 -10.72 -8.22 23.32
C PHE A 202 -10.58 -9.72 23.52
N ASP A 203 -11.41 -10.27 24.40
CA ASP A 203 -11.55 -11.71 24.57
C ASP A 203 -12.61 -12.20 23.57
N ARG A 204 -12.20 -13.04 22.62
CA ARG A 204 -13.09 -13.59 21.59
C ARG A 204 -14.23 -14.45 22.15
N LEU A 205 -14.06 -15.00 23.35
CA LEU A 205 -15.04 -15.91 23.97
C LEU A 205 -16.13 -15.16 24.71
N THR A 206 -15.77 -14.04 25.36
CA THR A 206 -16.69 -13.25 26.18
C THR A 206 -17.13 -11.96 25.51
N GLY A 207 -16.38 -11.48 24.53
CA GLY A 207 -16.54 -10.16 23.91
C GLY A 207 -16.08 -9.00 24.81
N GLU A 208 -15.44 -9.30 25.95
CA GLU A 208 -14.94 -8.26 26.86
C GLU A 208 -13.76 -7.52 26.23
N VAL A 209 -13.81 -6.20 26.29
CA VAL A 209 -12.76 -5.29 25.78
C VAL A 209 -11.93 -4.78 26.95
N PHE A 210 -10.62 -4.75 26.77
CA PHE A 210 -9.65 -4.23 27.73
C PHE A 210 -8.71 -3.23 27.05
N CYS A 211 -8.32 -2.23 27.83
CA CYS A 211 -7.40 -1.18 27.43
C CYS A 211 -6.12 -1.35 28.24
N ASP A 212 -4.99 -1.37 27.54
CA ASP A 212 -3.70 -1.66 28.14
C ASP A 212 -2.75 -0.51 27.89
N PRO A 213 -2.09 0.04 28.91
CA PRO A 213 -1.17 1.16 28.72
C PRO A 213 0.08 0.79 27.89
N ASP A 214 0.29 -0.48 27.58
CA ASP A 214 1.50 -0.96 26.91
C ASP A 214 1.30 -1.28 25.44
N ASP A 215 2.08 -0.60 24.61
CA ASP A 215 2.23 -0.86 23.19
C ASP A 215 2.90 -2.21 22.90
N GLN A 216 2.55 -2.79 21.78
CA GLN A 216 3.14 -3.99 21.24
C GLN A 216 4.31 -3.65 20.32
N ALA A 217 5.31 -4.54 20.27
CA ALA A 217 6.47 -4.33 19.43
C ALA A 217 6.21 -4.82 18.00
N PHE A 218 6.23 -3.91 17.02
CA PHE A 218 6.18 -4.25 15.60
C PHE A 218 6.79 -3.14 14.72
N GLU A 219 7.07 -3.52 13.49
CA GLU A 219 7.53 -2.66 12.41
C GLU A 219 6.72 -2.99 11.16
N LEU A 220 6.40 -1.95 10.40
CA LEU A 220 5.68 -2.06 9.14
C LEU A 220 6.61 -1.67 8.03
N TRP A 221 6.62 -2.48 6.98
CA TRP A 221 7.52 -2.34 5.85
C TRP A 221 6.73 -2.28 4.56
N THR A 222 7.24 -1.48 3.64
CA THR A 222 6.91 -1.60 2.22
C THR A 222 8.03 -2.30 1.50
N GLU A 223 7.67 -3.07 0.50
CA GLU A 223 8.61 -3.24 -0.59
C GLU A 223 8.67 -1.87 -1.27
N PRO A 224 9.87 -1.32 -1.51
CA PRO A 224 9.98 -0.26 -2.48
C PRO A 224 9.29 -0.77 -3.74
N VAL A 225 8.46 0.07 -4.36
CA VAL A 225 7.76 -0.32 -5.57
C VAL A 225 8.80 -0.40 -6.70
N THR A 226 9.48 -1.54 -6.77
CA THR A 226 10.68 -1.76 -7.61
C THR A 226 10.34 -1.91 -9.08
N ASP A 227 9.06 -2.13 -9.42
CA ASP A 227 8.60 -2.15 -10.81
C ASP A 227 8.36 -0.73 -11.38
N GLY A 228 8.64 0.31 -10.59
CA GLY A 228 8.44 1.70 -10.97
C GLY A 228 6.98 2.15 -10.96
N ARG A 229 6.05 1.32 -10.49
CA ARG A 229 4.62 1.66 -10.35
C ARG A 229 4.44 2.77 -9.30
N LYS A 230 3.88 3.88 -9.73
CA LYS A 230 3.57 5.07 -8.91
C LYS A 230 2.15 5.01 -8.33
N TRP A 231 1.23 4.38 -9.06
CA TRP A 231 -0.17 4.29 -8.68
C TRP A 231 -0.83 3.11 -9.39
N GLU A 232 -1.85 2.52 -8.77
CA GLU A 232 -2.70 1.51 -9.41
C GLU A 232 -4.10 1.51 -8.79
N GLN A 233 -5.08 1.43 -9.67
CA GLN A 233 -6.47 1.10 -9.40
C GLN A 233 -6.83 -0.09 -10.30
N PRO A 234 -6.90 -1.32 -9.75
CA PRO A 234 -7.11 -2.52 -10.55
C PRO A 234 -8.52 -2.53 -11.15
N ILE A 235 -8.67 -3.13 -12.33
CA ILE A 235 -9.97 -3.28 -13.00
C ILE A 235 -10.97 -4.14 -12.19
N ASN A 236 -12.23 -3.71 -12.15
CA ASN A 236 -13.40 -4.53 -11.79
C ASN A 236 -14.13 -4.99 -13.05
N CYS A 237 -13.98 -6.25 -13.40
CA CYS A 237 -14.64 -6.84 -14.57
C CYS A 237 -16.16 -7.01 -14.39
N ASP A 238 -16.66 -7.00 -13.15
CA ASP A 238 -18.07 -7.22 -12.85
C ASP A 238 -18.89 -5.92 -12.82
N ASP A 239 -18.24 -4.77 -12.99
CA ASP A 239 -18.90 -3.47 -12.96
C ASP A 239 -19.18 -2.91 -14.38
N GLN A 240 -20.01 -1.87 -14.42
CA GLN A 240 -20.35 -1.14 -15.62
C GLN A 240 -19.16 -0.33 -16.14
N CYS A 241 -19.34 0.25 -17.33
CA CYS A 241 -18.32 1.10 -17.94
C CYS A 241 -18.76 2.57 -18.01
N MET A 242 -17.78 3.47 -18.15
CA MET A 242 -18.02 4.91 -18.27
C MET A 242 -17.46 5.45 -19.59
N PHE A 243 -18.28 6.11 -20.39
CA PHE A 243 -17.85 6.64 -21.68
C PHE A 243 -16.94 7.88 -21.53
N SER A 244 -15.84 7.93 -22.28
CA SER A 244 -14.90 9.06 -22.31
C SER A 244 -14.37 9.29 -23.73
N ASN A 245 -14.83 10.32 -24.43
CA ASN A 245 -14.51 10.55 -25.84
C ASN A 245 -14.24 12.02 -26.12
N LEU A 246 -13.12 12.31 -26.80
CA LEU A 246 -12.71 13.69 -27.07
C LEU A 246 -13.50 14.34 -28.22
N ASN A 247 -13.92 13.52 -29.20
CA ASN A 247 -14.53 14.01 -30.43
C ASN A 247 -15.86 13.32 -30.80
N SER A 248 -16.44 12.44 -29.97
CA SER A 248 -17.73 11.81 -30.28
C SER A 248 -18.87 12.84 -30.25
N ALA A 249 -19.74 12.81 -31.27
CA ALA A 249 -20.97 13.59 -31.31
C ALA A 249 -22.10 12.96 -30.46
N LEU A 250 -22.01 11.65 -30.20
CA LEU A 250 -23.01 10.88 -29.46
C LEU A 250 -22.70 10.78 -27.97
N SER A 251 -21.43 10.86 -27.58
CA SER A 251 -20.98 10.89 -26.19
C SER A 251 -19.97 12.02 -25.99
N PRO A 252 -20.41 13.22 -25.62
CA PRO A 252 -19.53 14.38 -25.44
C PRO A 252 -18.74 14.35 -24.11
N TRP A 253 -18.90 13.30 -23.32
CA TRP A 253 -18.32 13.18 -21.99
C TRP A 253 -16.82 12.86 -22.06
N ILE A 254 -16.04 13.59 -21.28
CA ILE A 254 -14.65 13.28 -20.96
C ILE A 254 -14.61 12.92 -19.47
N ARG A 255 -13.98 11.79 -19.15
CA ARG A 255 -13.84 11.31 -17.78
C ARG A 255 -12.48 11.65 -17.21
N TYR A 256 -12.49 11.90 -15.91
CA TYR A 256 -11.34 12.24 -15.11
C TYR A 256 -11.34 11.40 -13.84
N ASP A 257 -10.15 11.06 -13.40
CA ASP A 257 -9.90 10.39 -12.14
C ASP A 257 -8.74 11.07 -11.43
N ASP A 258 -8.66 10.94 -10.11
CA ASP A 258 -7.56 11.47 -9.32
C ASP A 258 -6.66 10.37 -8.78
N PHE A 259 -5.45 10.78 -8.37
CA PHE A 259 -4.52 9.91 -7.69
C PHE A 259 -3.58 10.72 -6.81
N LEU A 260 -3.07 10.08 -5.75
CA LEU A 260 -2.00 10.63 -4.93
C LEU A 260 -0.66 10.14 -5.47
N CYS A 261 0.24 11.06 -5.79
CA CYS A 261 1.61 10.72 -6.14
C CYS A 261 2.36 10.21 -4.91
N THR A 262 2.79 8.95 -4.93
CA THR A 262 3.62 8.32 -3.89
C THR A 262 5.11 8.51 -4.14
N PHE A 263 5.53 8.95 -5.33
CA PHE A 263 6.94 9.12 -5.66
C PHE A 263 7.20 10.26 -6.65
N THR A 264 8.11 11.16 -6.28
CA THR A 264 8.52 12.29 -7.13
C THR A 264 9.23 11.81 -8.39
N GLY A 265 8.87 12.33 -9.56
CA GLY A 265 9.54 11.96 -10.82
C GLY A 265 8.62 12.03 -12.03
N PRO A 266 9.11 11.69 -13.23
CA PRO A 266 8.28 11.60 -14.43
C PRO A 266 7.24 10.48 -14.31
N ILE A 267 6.22 10.50 -15.17
CA ILE A 267 5.40 9.34 -15.50
C ILE A 267 5.77 9.03 -16.94
N THR A 268 6.28 7.83 -17.20
CA THR A 268 6.74 7.45 -18.54
C THR A 268 5.82 6.42 -19.18
N THR A 269 5.06 5.67 -18.37
CA THR A 269 4.11 4.68 -18.87
C THR A 269 2.81 4.77 -18.08
N ILE A 270 1.70 4.63 -18.79
CA ILE A 270 0.37 4.53 -18.21
C ILE A 270 -0.26 3.27 -18.72
N GLU A 271 -0.76 2.45 -17.80
CA GLU A 271 -1.71 1.39 -18.11
C GLU A 271 -3.12 1.86 -17.76
N PHE A 272 -4.08 1.60 -18.61
CA PHE A 272 -5.49 1.86 -18.32
C PHE A 272 -6.35 0.79 -18.95
N TRP A 273 -7.55 0.59 -18.39
CA TRP A 273 -8.46 -0.44 -18.88
C TRP A 273 -9.72 0.17 -19.46
N GLY A 274 -10.13 -0.36 -20.61
CA GLY A 274 -11.28 0.15 -21.33
C GLY A 274 -11.66 -0.72 -22.51
N GLY A 275 -12.57 -0.23 -23.33
CA GLY A 275 -13.03 -0.94 -24.51
C GLY A 275 -13.81 -0.05 -25.45
N MET A 276 -14.47 -0.68 -26.41
CA MET A 276 -15.36 -0.01 -27.35
C MET A 276 -16.78 -0.57 -27.23
N TRP A 277 -17.76 0.33 -27.23
CA TRP A 277 -19.17 0.01 -27.03
C TRP A 277 -20.03 0.72 -28.07
N ASP A 278 -20.94 -0.03 -28.69
CA ASP A 278 -21.88 0.50 -29.69
C ASP A 278 -23.17 0.97 -28.99
N LEU A 279 -23.35 2.29 -28.92
CA LEU A 279 -24.51 2.93 -28.28
C LEU A 279 -25.84 2.64 -28.99
N SER A 280 -25.82 2.15 -30.23
CA SER A 280 -27.03 1.83 -30.98
C SER A 280 -27.54 0.41 -30.71
N THR A 281 -26.62 -0.54 -30.52
CA THR A 281 -26.94 -1.94 -30.27
C THR A 281 -26.80 -2.35 -28.81
N PHE A 282 -26.20 -1.50 -27.97
CA PHE A 282 -25.84 -1.81 -26.58
C PHE A 282 -25.03 -3.11 -26.50
N SER A 283 -23.95 -3.17 -27.29
CA SER A 283 -23.04 -4.31 -27.35
C SER A 283 -21.60 -3.85 -27.56
N SER A 284 -20.63 -4.69 -27.22
CA SER A 284 -19.24 -4.43 -27.56
C SER A 284 -19.02 -4.34 -29.07
N CYS A 285 -18.06 -3.51 -29.47
CA CYS A 285 -17.59 -3.40 -30.85
C CYS A 285 -16.07 -3.52 -30.92
N SER A 286 -15.53 -3.81 -32.10
CA SER A 286 -14.09 -4.02 -32.27
C SER A 286 -13.30 -2.71 -32.14
N LEU A 287 -12.10 -2.77 -31.54
CA LEU A 287 -11.23 -1.60 -31.33
C LEU A 287 -10.87 -0.89 -32.65
N ASP A 288 -10.59 -1.67 -33.70
CA ASP A 288 -10.21 -1.19 -35.03
C ASP A 288 -11.36 -0.53 -35.82
N ARG A 289 -12.61 -0.64 -35.33
CA ARG A 289 -13.78 -0.09 -36.04
C ARG A 289 -13.74 1.42 -36.09
N ASN A 290 -13.46 2.07 -34.96
CA ASN A 290 -13.60 3.53 -34.84
C ASN A 290 -12.59 4.21 -33.92
N LEU A 291 -11.73 3.49 -33.20
CA LEU A 291 -10.73 4.12 -32.33
C LEU A 291 -9.47 4.49 -33.11
N ARG A 292 -9.18 5.79 -33.20
CA ARG A 292 -7.94 6.33 -33.82
C ARG A 292 -6.76 6.26 -32.85
N GLY A 293 -7.03 6.43 -31.57
CA GLY A 293 -6.05 6.49 -30.48
C GLY A 293 -6.69 7.07 -29.23
N VAL A 294 -5.86 7.41 -28.24
CA VAL A 294 -6.31 8.03 -26.99
C VAL A 294 -5.60 9.36 -26.77
N ASP A 295 -6.33 10.32 -26.22
CA ASP A 295 -5.75 11.55 -25.66
C ASP A 295 -5.62 11.36 -24.15
N ILE A 296 -4.40 11.49 -23.65
CA ILE A 296 -4.07 11.37 -22.23
C ILE A 296 -3.66 12.74 -21.73
N THR A 297 -4.32 13.23 -20.68
CA THR A 297 -4.00 14.53 -20.08
C THR A 297 -3.86 14.42 -18.58
N LEU A 298 -2.82 15.04 -18.02
CA LEU A 298 -2.63 15.14 -16.57
C LEU A 298 -2.74 16.59 -16.10
N TYR A 299 -3.37 16.76 -14.95
CA TYR A 299 -3.58 18.05 -14.28
C TYR A 299 -3.14 17.97 -12.83
N GLU A 300 -2.72 19.10 -12.26
CA GLU A 300 -2.68 19.24 -10.82
C GLU A 300 -4.10 19.15 -10.26
N TRP A 301 -4.25 18.47 -9.13
CA TRP A 301 -5.50 18.43 -8.40
C TRP A 301 -5.54 19.59 -7.41
N LEU A 302 -6.62 20.36 -7.42
CA LEU A 302 -6.85 21.41 -6.44
C LEU A 302 -8.10 21.09 -5.62
N PRO A 303 -8.06 21.23 -4.28
CA PRO A 303 -9.28 21.20 -3.49
C PRO A 303 -10.18 22.37 -3.92
N ASP A 304 -11.50 22.23 -3.72
CA ASP A 304 -12.53 23.27 -4.00
C ASP A 304 -13.15 23.25 -5.41
N GLY A 305 -13.63 22.10 -5.88
CA GLY A 305 -14.54 22.03 -7.03
C GLY A 305 -15.85 21.29 -6.73
N ASP A 306 -16.74 21.26 -7.71
CA ASP A 306 -18.12 20.76 -7.55
C ASP A 306 -18.18 19.28 -7.14
N CYS A 307 -17.16 18.50 -7.50
CA CYS A 307 -16.99 17.09 -7.08
C CYS A 307 -15.98 16.93 -5.93
N GLY A 308 -15.75 17.98 -5.15
CA GLY A 308 -14.71 18.05 -4.12
C GLY A 308 -13.37 18.58 -4.64
N TRP A 309 -13.18 18.63 -5.96
CA TRP A 309 -11.93 19.07 -6.58
C TRP A 309 -12.13 19.71 -7.96
N LYS A 310 -11.12 20.47 -8.40
CA LYS A 310 -11.05 21.10 -9.73
C LYS A 310 -9.65 20.96 -10.32
N PHE A 311 -9.54 21.20 -11.63
CA PHE A 311 -8.23 21.22 -12.29
C PHE A 311 -7.40 22.43 -11.87
N GLY A 312 -6.16 22.17 -11.50
CA GLY A 312 -5.07 23.13 -11.46
C GLY A 312 -4.39 23.26 -12.81
N ASN A 313 -3.06 23.42 -12.79
CA ASN A 313 -2.30 23.53 -14.03
C ASN A 313 -2.28 22.19 -14.77
N ARG A 314 -2.40 22.23 -16.11
CA ARG A 314 -2.17 21.06 -16.95
C ARG A 314 -0.67 20.78 -17.00
N LEU A 315 -0.28 19.58 -16.58
CA LEU A 315 1.12 19.13 -16.54
C LEU A 315 1.58 18.70 -17.93
N CYS A 316 0.79 17.86 -18.58
CA CYS A 316 1.10 17.33 -19.90
C CYS A 316 -0.19 16.88 -20.63
N ASN A 317 -0.11 16.77 -21.95
CA ASN A 317 -1.14 16.24 -22.82
C ASN A 317 -0.45 15.49 -23.98
N THR A 318 -0.81 14.23 -24.18
CA THR A 318 -0.21 13.38 -25.21
C THR A 318 -1.32 12.63 -25.93
N PHE A 319 -1.30 12.70 -27.26
CA PHE A 319 -2.11 11.84 -28.10
C PHE A 319 -1.29 10.60 -28.48
N VAL A 320 -1.79 9.41 -28.13
CA VAL A 320 -1.16 8.14 -28.46
C VAL A 320 -2.00 7.44 -29.53
N PRO A 321 -1.50 7.29 -30.77
CA PRO A 321 -2.23 6.59 -31.82
C PRO A 321 -2.37 5.11 -31.47
N ILE A 322 -3.46 4.47 -31.92
CA ILE A 322 -3.76 3.08 -31.57
C ILE A 322 -2.64 2.09 -31.97
N GLN A 323 -1.84 2.42 -32.99
CA GLN A 323 -0.72 1.59 -33.44
C GLN A 323 0.49 1.62 -32.49
N GLU A 324 0.57 2.62 -31.62
CA GLU A 324 1.64 2.76 -30.61
C GLU A 324 1.21 2.23 -29.23
N LEU A 325 -0.09 1.97 -29.05
CA LEU A 325 -0.61 1.32 -27.85
C LEU A 325 -0.26 -0.18 -27.87
N GLN A 326 0.27 -0.68 -26.75
CA GLN A 326 0.28 -2.12 -26.52
C GLN A 326 -1.08 -2.51 -25.94
N ILE A 327 -1.77 -3.45 -26.58
CA ILE A 327 -3.15 -3.80 -26.22
C ILE A 327 -3.22 -5.29 -25.96
N SER A 328 -3.71 -5.66 -24.77
CA SER A 328 -4.00 -7.06 -24.42
C SER A 328 -5.44 -7.22 -23.94
N PRO A 329 -6.14 -8.31 -24.32
CA PRO A 329 -7.45 -8.61 -23.75
C PRO A 329 -7.31 -8.95 -22.27
N GLU A 330 -8.23 -8.44 -21.44
CA GLU A 330 -8.19 -8.64 -19.98
C GLU A 330 -9.37 -9.51 -19.53
N CYS A 331 -10.60 -9.03 -19.73
CA CYS A 331 -11.81 -9.71 -19.28
C CYS A 331 -13.06 -9.24 -20.05
N SER A 332 -14.22 -9.85 -19.75
CA SER A 332 -15.51 -9.44 -20.29
C SER A 332 -16.43 -8.98 -19.17
N GLY A 333 -17.17 -7.89 -19.44
CA GLY A 333 -18.14 -7.32 -18.51
C GLY A 333 -19.48 -8.06 -18.47
N PRO A 334 -20.34 -7.73 -17.49
CA PRO A 334 -21.63 -8.40 -17.27
C PRO A 334 -22.62 -8.25 -18.43
N ASN A 335 -22.47 -7.23 -19.29
CA ASN A 335 -23.30 -7.01 -20.48
C ASN A 335 -22.59 -7.41 -21.78
N GLY A 336 -21.48 -8.15 -21.70
CA GLY A 336 -20.68 -8.54 -22.86
C GLY A 336 -19.73 -7.45 -23.37
N GLU A 337 -19.42 -6.46 -22.54
CA GLU A 337 -18.28 -5.56 -22.74
C GLU A 337 -17.01 -6.40 -22.89
N ASN A 338 -16.07 -5.96 -23.72
CA ASN A 338 -14.73 -6.52 -23.75
C ASN A 338 -13.78 -5.47 -23.22
N TYR A 339 -13.15 -5.77 -22.10
CA TYR A 339 -12.14 -4.91 -21.49
C TYR A 339 -10.74 -5.34 -21.96
N PHE A 340 -9.97 -4.35 -22.36
CA PHE A 340 -8.59 -4.48 -22.79
C PHE A 340 -7.73 -3.63 -21.87
N LYS A 341 -6.53 -4.12 -21.58
CA LYS A 341 -5.46 -3.32 -21.01
C LYS A 341 -4.73 -2.59 -22.13
N PHE A 342 -4.61 -1.28 -22.00
CA PHE A 342 -3.84 -0.43 -22.90
C PHE A 342 -2.61 0.08 -22.17
N THR A 343 -1.43 -0.17 -22.71
CA THR A 343 -0.18 0.39 -22.20
C THR A 343 0.30 1.47 -23.17
N ALA A 344 0.41 2.69 -22.65
CA ALA A 344 0.83 3.88 -23.38
C ALA A 344 2.15 4.41 -22.81
N ARG A 345 3.17 4.57 -23.68
CA ARG A 345 4.40 5.29 -23.33
C ARG A 345 4.20 6.78 -23.57
N LEU A 346 4.55 7.61 -22.59
CA LEU A 346 4.46 9.06 -22.70
C LEU A 346 5.79 9.62 -23.21
N SER A 347 5.72 10.47 -24.22
CA SER A 347 6.92 11.12 -24.81
C SER A 347 7.39 12.35 -24.04
N ASP A 348 6.48 12.96 -23.26
CA ASP A 348 6.71 14.22 -22.57
C ASP A 348 6.91 13.95 -21.06
N GLU A 349 7.75 14.77 -20.41
CA GLU A 349 8.01 14.67 -18.98
C GLU A 349 6.77 15.11 -18.17
N CYS A 350 5.78 14.23 -18.02
CA CYS A 350 4.71 14.38 -17.04
C CYS A 350 5.31 14.20 -15.65
N ARG A 351 5.89 15.25 -15.04
CA ARG A 351 6.52 15.15 -13.71
C ARG A 351 5.51 15.41 -12.60
N GLN A 352 5.63 14.63 -11.55
CA GLN A 352 4.85 14.74 -10.33
C GLN A 352 5.77 14.86 -9.12
N GLU A 353 5.22 15.41 -8.04
CA GLU A 353 5.86 15.54 -6.73
C GLU A 353 5.14 14.63 -5.73
N GLU A 354 5.91 13.88 -4.96
CA GLU A 354 5.43 13.05 -3.86
C GLU A 354 4.55 13.83 -2.89
N GLY A 355 3.48 13.19 -2.42
CA GLY A 355 2.49 13.78 -1.52
C GLY A 355 1.51 14.74 -2.21
N ARG A 356 1.67 15.07 -3.50
CA ARG A 356 0.69 15.86 -4.25
C ARG A 356 -0.35 14.99 -4.94
N ARG A 357 -1.56 15.54 -5.06
CA ARG A 357 -2.64 14.94 -5.84
C ARG A 357 -2.63 15.46 -7.26
N TYR A 358 -3.06 14.59 -8.16
CA TYR A 358 -3.14 14.83 -9.58
C TYR A 358 -4.45 14.29 -10.12
N ALA A 359 -4.82 14.74 -11.30
CA ALA A 359 -5.94 14.21 -12.04
C ALA A 359 -5.50 13.77 -13.43
N ILE A 360 -6.01 12.63 -13.89
CA ILE A 360 -5.78 12.07 -15.21
C ILE A 360 -7.08 12.04 -16.01
N SER A 361 -6.97 12.29 -17.30
CA SER A 361 -8.00 11.98 -18.28
C SER A 361 -7.43 11.10 -19.37
N VAL A 362 -8.19 10.10 -19.77
CA VAL A 362 -7.97 9.29 -20.97
C VAL A 362 -9.26 9.34 -21.77
N ALA A 363 -9.18 9.85 -22.99
CA ALA A 363 -10.33 10.02 -23.87
C ALA A 363 -10.06 9.36 -25.21
N GLY A 364 -11.00 8.50 -25.65
CA GLY A 364 -10.96 7.94 -26.99
C GLY A 364 -11.06 9.04 -28.03
N VAL A 365 -10.20 8.99 -29.05
CA VAL A 365 -10.30 9.83 -30.23
C VAL A 365 -10.75 8.96 -31.39
N LEU A 366 -11.91 9.28 -31.96
CA LEU A 366 -12.58 8.44 -32.95
C LEU A 366 -12.22 8.85 -34.39
N PHE A 367 -12.22 7.90 -35.32
CA PHE A 367 -12.10 8.18 -36.76
C PHE A 367 -13.33 8.91 -37.29
N ASN A 368 -14.51 8.43 -36.92
CA ASN A 368 -15.80 9.04 -37.23
C ASN A 368 -16.50 9.48 -35.93
N PRO A 369 -16.59 10.80 -35.66
CA PRO A 369 -17.35 11.37 -34.54
C PRO A 369 -18.80 10.90 -34.40
N ASP A 370 -19.45 10.57 -35.53
CA ASP A 370 -20.88 10.23 -35.58
C ASP A 370 -21.15 8.71 -35.49
N ASP A 371 -20.12 7.87 -35.46
CA ASP A 371 -20.31 6.42 -35.33
C ASP A 371 -20.68 6.06 -33.87
N PRO A 372 -21.68 5.17 -33.66
CA PRO A 372 -22.13 4.80 -32.32
C PRO A 372 -21.13 3.96 -31.52
N CYS A 373 -20.09 3.41 -32.16
CA CYS A 373 -19.00 2.70 -31.50
C CYS A 373 -18.03 3.70 -30.85
N VAL A 374 -18.12 3.85 -29.54
CA VAL A 374 -17.39 4.84 -28.73
C VAL A 374 -16.50 4.16 -27.68
N PHE A 375 -15.49 4.87 -27.20
CA PHE A 375 -14.60 4.40 -26.14
C PHE A 375 -15.25 4.51 -24.75
N HIS A 376 -14.98 3.51 -23.90
CA HIS A 376 -15.35 3.51 -22.48
C HIS A 376 -14.19 3.04 -21.59
N TRP A 377 -14.17 3.53 -20.36
CA TRP A 377 -13.30 3.04 -19.28
C TRP A 377 -13.93 1.84 -18.57
N ALA A 378 -13.09 0.98 -18.05
CA ALA A 378 -13.47 0.06 -16.99
C ALA A 378 -13.41 0.77 -15.63
N LEU A 379 -14.29 0.38 -14.72
CA LEU A 379 -14.26 0.85 -13.33
C LEU A 379 -13.28 0.04 -12.51
N THR A 380 -12.83 0.58 -11.38
CA THR A 380 -11.91 -0.11 -10.46
C THR A 380 -12.63 -0.99 -9.44
N ALA A 381 -11.96 -2.05 -8.97
CA ALA A 381 -12.43 -2.88 -7.85
C ALA A 381 -12.14 -2.24 -6.48
N ASP A 382 -11.29 -1.21 -6.47
CA ASP A 382 -10.84 -0.51 -5.27
C ASP A 382 -11.12 1.00 -5.44
N PRO A 383 -12.38 1.46 -5.31
CA PRO A 383 -12.70 2.88 -5.38
C PRO A 383 -12.03 3.61 -4.21
N ARG A 384 -11.13 4.55 -4.51
CA ARG A 384 -10.30 5.27 -3.55
C ARG A 384 -10.69 6.74 -3.48
N GLU A 385 -11.04 7.18 -2.27
CA GLU A 385 -11.08 8.55 -1.75
C GLU A 385 -11.93 9.63 -2.41
N CYS A 386 -11.86 9.79 -3.72
CA CYS A 386 -12.44 10.92 -4.41
C CYS A 386 -13.27 10.45 -5.58
N ILE A 387 -14.37 11.16 -5.80
CA ILE A 387 -15.37 10.80 -6.77
C ILE A 387 -14.80 11.14 -8.15
N ALA A 388 -14.52 10.13 -8.98
CA ALA A 388 -14.25 10.38 -10.39
C ALA A 388 -15.39 11.20 -11.02
N PHE A 389 -15.07 12.03 -12.02
CA PHE A 389 -16.11 12.87 -12.63
C PHE A 389 -16.01 12.96 -14.14
N GLY A 390 -17.12 13.36 -14.74
CA GLY A 390 -17.23 13.61 -16.18
C GLY A 390 -17.56 15.06 -16.47
N ILE A 391 -17.05 15.56 -17.60
CA ILE A 391 -17.44 16.85 -18.16
C ILE A 391 -18.03 16.63 -19.54
N ASP A 392 -19.22 17.18 -19.77
CA ASP A 392 -19.74 17.32 -21.13
C ASP A 392 -18.97 18.44 -21.83
N ARG A 393 -18.14 18.09 -22.81
CA ARG A 393 -17.28 19.05 -23.52
C ARG A 393 -18.05 20.11 -24.33
N VAL A 394 -19.35 19.90 -24.56
CA VAL A 394 -20.22 20.81 -25.32
C VAL A 394 -20.94 21.76 -24.38
N THR A 395 -21.54 21.24 -23.30
CA THR A 395 -22.36 22.04 -22.38
C THR A 395 -21.57 22.60 -21.19
N GLY A 396 -20.44 21.98 -20.86
CA GLY A 396 -19.67 22.23 -19.63
C GLY A 396 -20.31 21.63 -18.38
N GLU A 397 -21.35 20.79 -18.53
CA GLU A 397 -21.99 20.10 -17.42
C GLU A 397 -21.00 19.15 -16.74
N ILE A 398 -20.96 19.18 -15.40
CA ILE A 398 -20.12 18.32 -14.58
C ILE A 398 -21.01 17.25 -13.93
N LEU A 399 -20.58 15.99 -14.05
CA LEU A 399 -21.21 14.83 -13.40
C LEU A 399 -20.20 14.16 -12.46
N CYS A 400 -20.43 14.30 -11.15
CA CYS A 400 -19.70 13.57 -10.13
C CYS A 400 -20.26 12.14 -10.02
N GLY A 401 -19.44 11.11 -10.25
CA GLY A 401 -19.84 9.70 -10.21
C GLY A 401 -19.07 8.93 -9.14
N PRO A 402 -19.72 8.12 -8.29
CA PRO A 402 -19.06 7.49 -7.13
C PRO A 402 -18.02 6.41 -7.48
N ASN A 403 -17.82 6.14 -8.76
CA ASN A 403 -17.03 5.02 -9.23
C ASN A 403 -15.75 5.54 -9.88
N ASP A 404 -14.62 5.07 -9.41
CA ASP A 404 -13.34 5.41 -10.00
C ASP A 404 -13.03 4.49 -11.17
N HIS A 405 -12.13 4.94 -12.01
CA HIS A 405 -11.68 4.25 -13.18
C HIS A 405 -10.41 3.44 -12.91
N ALA A 406 -10.24 2.37 -13.67
CA ALA A 406 -9.05 1.55 -13.56
C ALA A 406 -7.89 2.14 -14.38
N PHE A 407 -6.78 2.45 -13.72
CA PHE A 407 -5.50 2.80 -14.34
C PHE A 407 -4.32 2.54 -13.40
N ALA A 408 -3.14 2.41 -13.98
CA ALA A 408 -1.88 2.34 -13.27
C ALA A 408 -0.87 3.28 -13.92
N LEU A 409 -0.06 3.93 -13.09
CA LEU A 409 0.98 4.87 -13.51
C LEU A 409 2.32 4.27 -13.19
N TYR A 410 3.25 4.38 -14.13
CA TYR A 410 4.61 3.90 -13.97
C TYR A 410 5.57 5.03 -14.28
N THR A 411 6.58 5.13 -13.44
CA THR A 411 7.88 5.61 -13.86
C THR A 411 8.59 4.40 -14.40
N GLU A 412 9.20 4.49 -15.58
CA GLU A 412 10.34 3.65 -15.84
C GLU A 412 11.27 3.97 -14.67
N ALA A 413 11.52 2.97 -13.80
CA ALA A 413 12.49 3.09 -12.71
C ALA A 413 13.65 3.86 -13.31
N ALA A 414 13.92 5.06 -12.78
CA ALA A 414 14.82 6.01 -13.43
C ALA A 414 16.05 5.19 -13.83
N PRO A 415 16.40 5.15 -15.14
CA PRO A 415 17.35 4.17 -15.68
C PRO A 415 18.50 4.14 -14.70
N CYS A 416 18.70 2.98 -14.09
CA CYS A 416 19.52 2.88 -12.90
C CYS A 416 20.85 3.51 -13.26
N ARG A 417 21.09 4.71 -12.74
CA ARG A 417 22.17 5.53 -13.26
C ARG A 417 23.53 4.82 -13.19
N PRO A 418 23.79 3.97 -12.18
CA PRO A 418 25.00 3.16 -12.16
C PRO A 418 24.93 1.87 -13.00
N ASP A 419 23.79 1.45 -13.57
CA ASP A 419 23.68 0.46 -14.67
C ASP A 419 24.12 1.13 -15.98
N TRP A 420 25.44 1.21 -16.13
CA TRP A 420 26.08 1.97 -17.20
C TRP A 420 25.99 1.28 -18.55
N ASN A 421 25.88 -0.05 -18.55
CA ASN A 421 25.82 -0.83 -19.79
C ASN A 421 24.36 -1.03 -20.29
N GLY A 422 23.37 -0.78 -19.42
CA GLY A 422 21.94 -0.82 -19.71
C GLY A 422 21.36 -2.23 -19.79
N ASP A 423 21.99 -3.21 -19.14
CA ASP A 423 21.57 -4.62 -19.15
C ASP A 423 20.66 -4.99 -17.97
N THR A 424 20.30 -4.01 -17.12
CA THR A 424 19.45 -4.15 -15.93
C THR A 424 20.07 -4.94 -14.77
N VAL A 425 21.36 -5.28 -14.86
CA VAL A 425 22.10 -6.01 -13.83
C VAL A 425 23.25 -5.14 -13.33
N LEU A 426 23.08 -4.58 -12.14
CA LEU A 426 24.13 -3.76 -11.53
C LEU A 426 25.31 -4.63 -11.08
N ASP A 427 26.38 -4.64 -11.87
CA ASP A 427 27.56 -5.47 -11.60
C ASP A 427 28.89 -4.81 -12.04
N ILE A 428 29.97 -5.58 -11.98
CA ILE A 428 31.31 -5.06 -12.30
C ILE A 428 31.42 -4.56 -13.75
N PHE A 429 30.61 -5.07 -14.68
CA PHE A 429 30.62 -4.64 -16.07
C PHE A 429 30.14 -3.21 -16.23
N ASP A 430 29.26 -2.71 -15.37
CA ASP A 430 28.88 -1.29 -15.36
C ASP A 430 30.02 -0.39 -14.93
N VAL A 431 30.73 -0.79 -13.88
CA VAL A 431 31.93 -0.07 -13.41
C VAL A 431 32.97 -0.02 -14.53
N LEU A 432 33.16 -1.13 -15.25
CA LEU A 432 34.09 -1.19 -16.38
C LEU A 432 33.63 -0.34 -17.56
N ALA A 433 32.33 -0.31 -17.86
CA ALA A 433 31.76 0.52 -18.92
C ALA A 433 31.90 2.01 -18.59
N PHE A 434 31.56 2.42 -17.35
CA PHE A 434 31.74 3.78 -16.85
C PHE A 434 33.21 4.23 -16.92
N LEU A 435 34.15 3.41 -16.44
CA LEU A 435 35.58 3.75 -16.50
C LEU A 435 36.10 3.83 -17.95
N GLY A 436 35.53 3.04 -18.87
CA GLY A 436 35.79 3.13 -20.30
C GLY A 436 35.38 4.48 -20.88
N ASP A 437 34.17 4.94 -20.56
CA ASP A 437 33.63 6.23 -21.00
C ASP A 437 34.35 7.42 -20.34
N PHE A 438 34.64 7.32 -19.04
CA PHE A 438 35.40 8.31 -18.28
C PHE A 438 36.81 8.50 -18.85
N SER A 439 37.54 7.41 -19.10
CA SER A 439 38.89 7.48 -19.69
C SER A 439 38.90 8.00 -21.13
N SER A 440 37.77 7.88 -21.83
CA SER A 440 37.57 8.39 -23.19
C SER A 440 37.03 9.83 -23.22
N GLY A 441 36.74 10.43 -22.06
CA GLY A 441 36.16 11.77 -21.93
C GLY A 441 34.77 11.88 -22.55
N GLN A 442 33.96 10.83 -22.48
CA GLN A 442 32.58 10.86 -22.98
C GLN A 442 31.72 11.79 -22.11
N PRO A 443 30.92 12.70 -22.69
CA PRO A 443 30.05 13.61 -21.93
C PRO A 443 29.15 12.94 -20.88
N ALA A 444 28.74 11.69 -21.11
CA ALA A 444 27.94 10.94 -20.14
C ALA A 444 28.67 10.69 -18.82
N ALA A 445 30.00 10.51 -18.85
CA ALA A 445 30.82 10.17 -17.68
C ALA A 445 31.12 11.35 -16.72
N ASP A 446 30.63 12.55 -17.04
CA ASP A 446 30.51 13.68 -16.11
C ASP A 446 29.32 13.40 -15.19
N TYR A 447 29.57 12.57 -14.19
CA TYR A 447 28.54 11.97 -13.35
C TYR A 447 27.99 12.96 -12.32
N ASN A 448 28.75 13.98 -11.91
CA ASN A 448 28.21 15.01 -11.03
C ASN A 448 27.61 16.21 -11.80
N GLY A 449 27.83 16.28 -13.12
CA GLY A 449 27.29 17.31 -14.00
C GLY A 449 27.99 18.67 -13.88
N ASP A 450 29.22 18.72 -13.37
CA ASP A 450 29.98 19.95 -13.16
C ASP A 450 30.87 20.35 -14.34
N THR A 451 30.84 19.58 -15.43
CA THR A 451 31.62 19.73 -16.67
C THR A 451 33.12 19.43 -16.54
N VAL A 452 33.56 18.85 -15.42
CA VAL A 452 34.96 18.51 -15.12
C VAL A 452 35.09 17.01 -14.82
N PHE A 453 35.69 16.26 -15.75
CA PHE A 453 36.00 14.85 -15.55
C PHE A 453 37.12 14.65 -14.52
N ASP A 454 36.77 14.31 -13.28
CA ASP A 454 37.74 14.07 -12.23
C ASP A 454 37.32 12.93 -11.26
N ILE A 455 38.00 12.84 -10.11
CA ILE A 455 37.74 11.77 -9.14
C ILE A 455 36.35 11.87 -8.52
N PHE A 456 35.72 13.05 -8.51
CA PHE A 456 34.39 13.26 -7.95
C PHE A 456 33.31 12.58 -8.80
N ASP A 457 33.47 12.44 -10.11
CA ASP A 457 32.56 11.63 -10.95
C ASP A 457 32.63 10.16 -10.58
N ILE A 458 33.84 9.63 -10.40
CA ILE A 458 34.06 8.23 -10.02
C ILE A 458 33.47 7.97 -8.64
N LEU A 459 33.66 8.88 -7.68
CA LEU A 459 33.11 8.76 -6.34
C LEU A 459 31.58 8.87 -6.33
N ALA A 460 31.00 9.73 -7.16
CA ALA A 460 29.55 9.83 -7.30
C ALA A 460 28.97 8.55 -7.92
N PHE A 461 29.56 8.05 -9.01
CA PHE A 461 29.16 6.77 -9.62
C PHE A 461 29.27 5.60 -8.64
N LEU A 462 30.38 5.47 -7.91
CA LEU A 462 30.56 4.38 -6.95
C LEU A 462 29.64 4.52 -5.74
N GLY A 463 29.29 5.76 -5.35
CA GLY A 463 28.27 6.04 -4.34
C GLY A 463 26.94 5.45 -4.77
N ASP A 464 26.42 5.86 -5.92
CA ASP A 464 25.16 5.37 -6.48
C ASP A 464 25.22 3.85 -6.72
N PHE A 465 26.31 3.32 -7.28
CA PHE A 465 26.51 1.88 -7.50
C PHE A 465 26.44 1.07 -6.20
N SER A 466 26.96 1.59 -5.09
CA SER A 466 26.92 0.93 -3.79
C SER A 466 25.56 1.01 -3.10
N THR A 467 24.79 2.05 -3.41
CA THR A 467 23.40 2.21 -2.96
C THR A 467 22.45 1.31 -3.74
N GLY A 468 22.77 1.01 -5.01
CA GLY A 468 21.93 0.22 -5.89
C GLY A 468 21.02 1.09 -6.76
N CYS A 469 20.14 0.40 -7.47
CA CYS A 469 18.92 0.95 -8.05
C CYS A 469 17.80 0.79 -6.99
#